data_AF-A0A957HZY0-F1
#
_entry.id   AF-A0A957HZY0-F1
#
_cell.length_a   1.000
_cell.length_b   1.000
_cell.length_c   1.000
_cell.angle_alpha   90.00
_cell.angle_beta   90.00
_cell.angle_gamma   90.00
#
_symmetry.space_group_name_H-M   'P 1'
#
loop_
_entity.id
_entity.type
_entity.pdbx_description
1 polymer ?
#
loop_
_entity_poly.entity_id
_entity_poly.type
_entity_poly.pdbx_seq_one_letter_code
_entity_poly.pdbx_strand_id
1 'polypeptide(L)'
;VVINPPQGSITDEDARIWPMKVFAGIQPYDSINNTLVIPHLYGPDDAAYWRGFEWAPAIEVGMAYAGLPYSGEYGFVETTMYWPITHMVAPADEALQCNDCHTPENGRLDFAALGYDEEAAQRLTHFPPTLAVEELDAPHFASQYCQECHADVHGEWLTSTHGEKGVACVNCHKLADPENEHPTSAYTIDKSGEVCGACHLNEHADWEMSGHAAADDAIACADCHNPHTQQLKIANGHTTVCENCHQDEAHQMPDSTHAAAGMSCLDCHKNTELNTGHAFDVASDTCILCHAQDAHTANSLLELGAEVSPTTLQERLDGAEAAGVQETAVAAPDVESQGIVGLPQWTAVFPILGLVIGGAWVVMGKDPGHRHEDKQQ
;
A
#
# COMPACT_ATOMS: atom_id res chain seq x y z
N VAL A 1 27.84 -15.27 -15.41
CA VAL A 1 28.13 -15.39 -13.96
C VAL A 1 27.23 -14.44 -13.20
N VAL A 2 26.55 -14.89 -12.15
CA VAL A 2 25.73 -14.01 -11.31
C VAL A 2 26.59 -13.45 -10.18
N ILE A 3 26.65 -12.12 -10.07
CA ILE A 3 27.54 -11.44 -9.11
C ILE A 3 26.96 -11.47 -7.69
N ASN A 4 25.67 -11.16 -7.58
CA ASN A 4 24.96 -11.03 -6.31
C ASN A 4 23.52 -11.59 -6.45
N PRO A 5 23.36 -12.93 -6.45
CA PRO A 5 22.03 -13.52 -6.58
C PRO A 5 21.17 -13.12 -5.36
N PRO A 6 19.86 -12.83 -5.55
CA PRO A 6 18.91 -12.79 -4.46
C PRO A 6 18.89 -14.15 -3.74
N GLN A 7 18.70 -14.13 -2.44
CA GLN A 7 18.52 -15.34 -1.63
C GLN A 7 17.06 -15.45 -1.20
N GLY A 8 16.60 -16.68 -0.96
CA GLY A 8 15.22 -17.00 -0.60
C GLY A 8 14.59 -18.00 -1.57
N SER A 9 13.49 -18.61 -1.14
CA SER A 9 12.66 -19.50 -1.96
C SER A 9 11.21 -19.44 -1.48
N ILE A 10 10.29 -20.08 -2.21
CA ILE A 10 8.87 -20.20 -1.80
C ILE A 10 8.69 -20.89 -0.43
N THR A 11 9.64 -21.74 -0.01
CA THR A 11 9.58 -22.47 1.26
C THR A 11 10.23 -21.72 2.43
N ASP A 12 10.84 -20.56 2.17
CA ASP A 12 11.48 -19.72 3.17
C ASP A 12 10.45 -18.74 3.73
N GLU A 13 10.09 -18.89 5.01
CA GLU A 13 9.03 -18.10 5.66
C GLU A 13 9.37 -16.60 5.77
N ASP A 14 10.66 -16.27 5.77
CA ASP A 14 11.16 -14.89 5.82
C ASP A 14 11.28 -14.29 4.41
N ALA A 15 11.21 -15.10 3.35
CA ALA A 15 11.33 -14.64 1.98
C ALA A 15 10.02 -14.00 1.48
N ARG A 16 10.18 -12.98 0.63
CA ARG A 16 9.09 -12.34 -0.12
C ARG A 16 9.52 -12.14 -1.56
N ILE A 17 8.57 -12.12 -2.49
CA ILE A 17 8.82 -11.73 -3.87
C ILE A 17 9.17 -10.24 -3.89
N TRP A 18 10.33 -9.88 -4.45
CA TRP A 18 10.84 -8.51 -4.46
C TRP A 18 11.20 -8.03 -5.88
N PRO A 19 10.83 -6.80 -6.29
CA PRO A 19 11.21 -6.28 -7.59
C PRO A 19 12.69 -5.91 -7.66
N MET A 20 13.38 -6.47 -8.64
CA MET A 20 14.82 -6.26 -8.85
C MET A 20 15.09 -5.70 -10.24
N LYS A 21 16.00 -4.72 -10.33
CA LYS A 21 16.63 -4.35 -11.59
C LYS A 21 17.75 -5.31 -11.89
N VAL A 22 17.74 -5.84 -13.11
CA VAL A 22 18.77 -6.74 -13.63
C VAL A 22 19.73 -5.95 -14.50
N PHE A 23 21.01 -5.95 -14.14
CA PHE A 23 22.10 -5.40 -14.94
C PHE A 23 22.85 -6.57 -15.59
N ALA A 24 22.72 -6.70 -16.90
CA ALA A 24 23.53 -7.62 -17.68
C ALA A 24 24.74 -6.87 -18.28
N GLY A 25 25.90 -7.52 -18.29
CA GLY A 25 27.13 -6.94 -18.82
C GLY A 25 28.13 -7.99 -19.29
N ILE A 26 29.18 -7.55 -19.96
CA ILE A 26 30.35 -8.36 -20.27
C ILE A 26 31.55 -7.64 -19.66
N GLN A 27 32.29 -8.32 -18.80
CA GLN A 27 33.39 -7.73 -18.05
C GLN A 27 34.65 -8.60 -18.10
N PRO A 28 35.84 -7.98 -17.98
CA PRO A 28 37.08 -8.74 -17.96
C PRO A 28 37.16 -9.62 -16.70
N TYR A 29 37.86 -10.73 -16.83
CA TYR A 29 38.20 -11.63 -15.73
C TYR A 29 39.57 -12.26 -15.98
N ASP A 30 40.23 -12.74 -14.93
CA ASP A 30 41.49 -13.47 -15.01
C ASP A 30 41.19 -14.92 -15.42
N SER A 31 41.65 -15.31 -16.61
CA SER A 31 41.31 -16.61 -17.22
C SER A 31 41.97 -17.81 -16.55
N ILE A 32 43.03 -17.59 -15.76
CA ILE A 32 43.73 -18.66 -15.04
C ILE A 32 43.21 -18.76 -13.61
N ASN A 33 43.05 -17.63 -12.92
CA ASN A 33 42.55 -17.60 -11.54
C ASN A 33 41.03 -17.73 -11.43
N ASN A 34 40.30 -17.57 -12.54
CA ASN A 34 38.84 -17.56 -12.62
C ASN A 34 38.19 -16.54 -11.67
N THR A 35 38.79 -15.37 -11.55
CA THR A 35 38.31 -14.26 -10.73
C THR A 35 37.98 -13.05 -11.60
N LEU A 36 36.90 -12.34 -11.27
CA LEU A 36 36.63 -11.03 -11.87
C LEU A 36 37.76 -10.06 -11.49
N VAL A 37 38.20 -9.25 -12.44
CA VAL A 37 39.30 -8.30 -12.22
C VAL A 37 38.79 -6.90 -11.90
N ILE A 38 39.62 -6.14 -11.20
CA ILE A 38 39.39 -4.73 -10.89
C ILE A 38 40.34 -3.91 -11.79
N PRO A 39 39.88 -3.39 -12.94
CA PRO A 39 40.74 -2.62 -13.83
C PRO A 39 40.92 -1.18 -13.33
N HIS A 40 42.11 -0.63 -13.56
CA HIS A 40 42.39 0.81 -13.43
C HIS A 40 41.77 1.56 -14.61
N LEU A 41 40.54 2.06 -14.43
CA LEU A 41 39.79 2.69 -15.53
C LEU A 41 40.19 4.15 -15.77
N TYR A 42 40.50 4.90 -14.72
CA TYR A 42 40.67 6.36 -14.76
C TYR A 42 41.94 6.82 -14.05
N GLY A 43 42.77 7.63 -14.73
CA GLY A 43 43.98 8.20 -14.17
C GLY A 43 44.78 9.00 -15.20
N PRO A 44 45.76 9.82 -14.78
CA PRO A 44 46.62 10.58 -15.68
C PRO A 44 47.80 9.76 -16.24
N ASP A 45 47.99 8.52 -15.78
CA ASP A 45 49.03 7.61 -16.23
C ASP A 45 48.58 6.75 -17.43
N ASP A 46 49.53 6.16 -18.14
CA ASP A 46 49.25 5.39 -19.36
C ASP A 46 48.69 3.98 -19.08
N ALA A 47 48.65 3.53 -17.81
CA ALA A 47 47.99 2.28 -17.45
C ALA A 47 46.47 2.43 -17.27
N ALA A 48 45.94 3.66 -17.22
CA ALA A 48 44.51 3.92 -17.15
C ALA A 48 43.81 3.52 -18.47
N TYR A 49 42.80 2.64 -18.38
CA TYR A 49 42.10 2.13 -19.56
C TYR A 49 41.45 3.22 -20.41
N TRP A 50 40.83 4.25 -19.82
CA TRP A 50 40.18 5.32 -20.61
C TRP A 50 41.15 6.28 -21.30
N ARG A 51 42.47 6.11 -21.12
CA ARG A 51 43.51 6.85 -21.83
C ARG A 51 44.24 5.97 -22.84
N GLY A 52 44.67 4.79 -22.42
CA GLY A 52 45.45 3.87 -23.25
C GLY A 52 44.62 2.87 -24.06
N PHE A 53 43.40 2.56 -23.62
CA PHE A 53 42.53 1.50 -24.15
C PHE A 53 43.15 0.10 -24.14
N GLU A 54 44.13 -0.13 -23.26
CA GLU A 54 44.84 -1.39 -23.11
C GLU A 54 44.40 -2.10 -21.82
N TRP A 55 43.85 -3.32 -21.94
CA TRP A 55 43.30 -4.06 -20.80
C TRP A 55 44.36 -4.65 -19.87
N ALA A 56 45.41 -5.27 -20.42
CA ALA A 56 46.45 -5.93 -19.62
C ALA A 56 47.11 -4.99 -18.59
N PRO A 57 47.63 -3.79 -18.96
CA PRO A 57 48.22 -2.87 -17.99
C PRO A 57 47.19 -2.32 -17.00
N ALA A 58 45.95 -2.07 -17.45
CA ALA A 58 44.88 -1.59 -16.57
C ALA A 58 44.51 -2.61 -15.49
N ILE A 59 44.43 -3.90 -15.86
CA ILE A 59 44.14 -4.99 -14.95
C ILE A 59 45.31 -5.21 -13.98
N GLU A 60 46.54 -5.25 -14.48
CA GLU A 60 47.73 -5.44 -13.64
C GLU A 60 47.82 -4.38 -12.54
N VAL A 61 47.71 -3.10 -12.90
CA VAL A 61 47.75 -2.00 -11.94
C VAL A 61 46.56 -2.02 -10.98
N GLY A 62 45.35 -2.24 -11.49
CA GLY A 62 44.14 -2.23 -10.65
C GLY A 62 44.10 -3.40 -9.66
N MET A 63 44.50 -4.60 -10.08
CA MET A 63 44.61 -5.77 -9.21
C MET A 63 45.73 -5.60 -8.17
N ALA A 64 46.89 -5.09 -8.59
CA ALA A 64 47.99 -4.77 -7.66
C ALA A 64 47.57 -3.74 -6.61
N TYR A 65 46.85 -2.69 -7.01
CA TYR A 65 46.28 -1.69 -6.10
C TYR A 65 45.29 -2.31 -5.09
N ALA A 66 44.45 -3.24 -5.55
CA ALA A 66 43.52 -3.97 -4.70
C ALA A 66 44.20 -5.05 -3.81
N GLY A 67 45.51 -5.29 -3.98
CA GLY A 67 46.23 -6.34 -3.27
C GLY A 67 45.84 -7.76 -3.70
N LEU A 68 45.35 -7.92 -4.93
CA LEU A 68 44.86 -9.19 -5.47
C LEU A 68 45.83 -9.75 -6.54
N PRO A 69 45.97 -11.08 -6.65
CA PRO A 69 46.82 -11.69 -7.67
C PRO A 69 46.23 -11.51 -9.07
N TYR A 70 47.11 -11.36 -10.07
CA TYR A 70 46.78 -11.39 -11.49
C TYR A 70 47.72 -12.35 -12.20
N SER A 71 47.19 -13.25 -13.03
CA SER A 71 47.95 -14.27 -13.75
C SER A 71 48.72 -13.74 -14.95
N GLY A 72 48.37 -12.54 -15.44
CA GLY A 72 48.87 -12.01 -16.71
C GLY A 72 47.99 -12.35 -17.92
N GLU A 73 46.98 -13.22 -17.76
CA GLU A 73 46.02 -13.56 -18.81
C GLU A 73 44.61 -13.12 -18.41
N TYR A 74 43.84 -12.63 -19.39
CA TYR A 74 42.46 -12.22 -19.18
C TYR A 74 41.55 -12.70 -20.31
N GLY A 75 40.28 -12.86 -19.98
CA GLY A 75 39.19 -13.04 -20.92
C GLY A 75 38.03 -12.12 -20.58
N PHE A 76 36.90 -12.32 -21.25
CA PHE A 76 35.64 -11.63 -20.94
C PHE A 76 34.55 -12.64 -20.62
N VAL A 77 33.71 -12.29 -19.67
CA VAL A 77 32.61 -13.14 -19.22
C VAL A 77 31.33 -12.33 -19.10
N GLU A 78 30.21 -12.92 -19.49
CA GLU A 78 28.88 -12.37 -19.25
C GLU A 78 28.59 -12.37 -17.75
N THR A 79 28.05 -11.26 -17.25
CA THR A 79 27.67 -11.10 -15.85
C THR A 79 26.26 -10.56 -15.71
N THR A 80 25.65 -10.94 -14.58
CA THR A 80 24.33 -10.46 -14.16
C THR A 80 24.44 -9.96 -12.72
N MET A 81 23.98 -8.74 -12.48
CA MET A 81 23.91 -8.14 -11.15
C MET A 81 22.47 -7.69 -10.86
N TYR A 82 22.00 -7.94 -9.64
CA TYR A 82 20.67 -7.57 -9.18
C TYR A 82 20.72 -6.37 -8.23
N TRP A 83 19.79 -5.44 -8.39
CA TRP A 83 19.62 -4.31 -7.46
C TRP A 83 18.15 -4.18 -7.07
N PRO A 84 17.82 -4.09 -5.78
CA PRO A 84 16.47 -3.82 -5.33
C PRO A 84 15.93 -2.50 -5.87
N ILE A 85 14.69 -2.50 -6.36
CA ILE A 85 13.94 -1.27 -6.64
C ILE A 85 13.18 -0.89 -5.36
N THR A 86 13.49 0.27 -4.79
CA THR A 86 12.94 0.76 -3.51
C THR A 86 12.41 2.20 -3.55
N HIS A 87 12.50 2.84 -4.71
CA HIS A 87 12.06 4.22 -4.94
C HIS A 87 11.13 4.25 -6.16
N MET A 88 10.55 5.41 -6.48
CA MET A 88 9.53 5.56 -7.53
C MET A 88 8.27 4.73 -7.25
N VAL A 89 7.83 4.74 -5.98
CA VAL A 89 6.51 4.21 -5.62
C VAL A 89 5.46 5.02 -6.38
N ALA A 90 4.71 4.34 -7.24
CA ALA A 90 3.65 4.96 -8.02
C ALA A 90 2.46 5.36 -7.12
N PRO A 91 1.60 6.29 -7.56
CA PRO A 91 0.30 6.53 -6.94
C PRO A 91 -0.50 5.23 -6.73
N ALA A 92 -1.38 5.21 -5.73
CA ALA A 92 -2.11 4.00 -5.33
C ALA A 92 -3.04 3.46 -6.44
N ASP A 93 -3.58 4.34 -7.28
CA ASP A 93 -4.41 3.98 -8.44
C ASP A 93 -3.62 3.39 -9.62
N GLU A 94 -2.28 3.47 -9.58
CA GLU A 94 -1.36 2.81 -10.53
C GLU A 94 -0.69 1.56 -9.94
N ALA A 95 -1.07 1.15 -8.72
CA ALA A 95 -0.57 -0.08 -8.13
C ALA A 95 -0.92 -1.29 -9.00
N LEU A 96 -0.06 -2.32 -8.97
CA LEU A 96 -0.33 -3.57 -9.68
C LEU A 96 -1.65 -4.17 -9.20
N GLN A 97 -2.51 -4.52 -10.14
CA GLN A 97 -3.80 -5.15 -9.89
C GLN A 97 -3.68 -6.66 -10.03
N CYS A 98 -4.71 -7.41 -9.62
CA CYS A 98 -4.69 -8.87 -9.64
C CYS A 98 -4.28 -9.42 -11.02
N ASN A 99 -4.84 -8.85 -12.10
CA ASN A 99 -4.60 -9.28 -13.48
C ASN A 99 -3.22 -8.89 -14.03
N ASP A 100 -2.44 -8.03 -13.35
CA ASP A 100 -1.05 -7.80 -13.73
C ASP A 100 -0.19 -9.06 -13.49
N CYS A 101 -0.55 -9.88 -12.51
CA CYS A 101 0.17 -11.10 -12.14
C CYS A 101 -0.59 -12.37 -12.52
N HIS A 102 -1.90 -12.41 -12.26
CA HIS A 102 -2.76 -13.57 -12.46
C HIS A 102 -3.35 -13.59 -13.87
N THR A 103 -2.50 -13.75 -14.88
CA THR A 103 -2.93 -13.87 -16.29
C THR A 103 -2.08 -14.92 -17.00
N PRO A 104 -2.67 -15.72 -17.91
CA PRO A 104 -1.94 -16.79 -18.57
C PRO A 104 -0.97 -16.23 -19.60
N GLU A 105 -1.28 -15.05 -20.14
CA GLU A 105 -0.45 -14.34 -21.10
C GLU A 105 0.04 -13.02 -20.51
N ASN A 106 1.33 -12.73 -20.70
CA ASN A 106 1.99 -11.48 -20.30
C ASN A 106 1.88 -11.12 -18.81
N GLY A 107 1.70 -12.11 -17.92
CA GLY A 107 1.75 -11.91 -16.48
C GLY A 107 3.13 -11.46 -16.02
N ARG A 108 3.17 -10.60 -15.00
CA ARG A 108 4.43 -10.07 -14.44
C ARG A 108 5.24 -11.10 -13.66
N LEU A 109 4.60 -12.18 -13.20
CA LEU A 109 5.23 -13.22 -12.40
C LEU A 109 5.35 -14.52 -13.21
N ASP A 110 6.55 -15.08 -13.20
CA ASP A 110 6.79 -16.46 -13.63
C ASP A 110 6.73 -17.36 -12.38
N PHE A 111 5.53 -17.85 -12.05
CA PHE A 111 5.32 -18.68 -10.86
C PHE A 111 6.14 -19.96 -10.89
N ALA A 112 6.35 -20.57 -12.06
CA ALA A 112 7.18 -21.76 -12.19
C ALA A 112 8.65 -21.44 -11.85
N ALA A 113 9.19 -20.33 -12.35
CA ALA A 113 10.55 -19.89 -12.02
C ALA A 113 10.72 -19.48 -10.54
N LEU A 114 9.64 -19.04 -9.89
CA LEU A 114 9.60 -18.76 -8.45
C LEU A 114 9.51 -20.03 -7.58
N GLY A 115 9.34 -21.21 -8.18
CA GLY A 115 9.32 -22.49 -7.49
C GLY A 115 7.94 -23.00 -7.07
N TYR A 116 6.86 -22.40 -7.59
CA TYR A 116 5.52 -22.99 -7.48
C TYR A 116 5.46 -24.29 -8.31
N ASP A 117 4.76 -25.29 -7.81
CA ASP A 117 4.50 -26.50 -8.58
C ASP A 117 3.61 -26.22 -9.80
N GLU A 118 3.56 -27.17 -10.73
CA GLU A 118 2.86 -27.02 -12.01
C GLU A 118 1.36 -26.73 -11.81
N GLU A 119 0.73 -27.39 -10.85
CA GLU A 119 -0.69 -27.21 -10.54
C GLU A 119 -0.96 -25.80 -9.99
N ALA A 120 -0.15 -25.34 -9.04
CA ALA A 120 -0.23 -24.00 -8.49
C ALA A 120 0.07 -22.93 -9.54
N ALA A 121 1.07 -23.14 -10.41
CA ALA A 121 1.37 -22.20 -11.49
C ALA A 121 0.20 -22.08 -12.48
N GLN A 122 -0.45 -23.19 -12.83
CA GLN A 122 -1.65 -23.18 -13.66
C GLN A 122 -2.80 -22.41 -12.99
N ARG A 123 -3.08 -22.69 -11.72
CA ARG A 123 -4.13 -22.00 -10.96
C ARG A 123 -3.86 -20.50 -10.81
N LEU A 124 -2.62 -20.12 -10.49
CA LEU A 124 -2.22 -18.73 -10.24
C LEU A 124 -2.10 -17.90 -11.52
N THR A 125 -1.95 -18.53 -12.68
CA THR A 125 -1.95 -17.83 -13.98
C THR A 125 -3.35 -17.67 -14.57
N HIS A 126 -4.41 -18.15 -13.93
CA HIS A 126 -5.78 -17.89 -14.36
C HIS A 126 -6.44 -16.88 -13.42
N PHE A 127 -7.30 -16.01 -13.96
CA PHE A 127 -8.09 -15.09 -13.16
C PHE A 127 -9.58 -15.41 -13.23
N PRO A 128 -10.28 -15.52 -12.08
CA PRO A 128 -9.70 -15.56 -10.74
C PRO A 128 -8.81 -16.80 -10.52
N PRO A 129 -7.77 -16.70 -9.67
CA PRO A 129 -6.98 -17.86 -9.32
C PRO A 129 -7.85 -18.87 -8.58
N THR A 130 -7.88 -20.12 -9.07
CA THR A 130 -8.72 -21.18 -8.51
C THR A 130 -7.95 -22.01 -7.48
N LEU A 131 -8.66 -22.80 -6.68
CA LEU A 131 -8.04 -23.79 -5.77
C LEU A 131 -7.87 -25.16 -6.43
N ALA A 132 -8.56 -25.43 -7.55
CA ALA A 132 -8.50 -26.68 -8.30
C ALA A 132 -8.32 -26.42 -9.81
N VAL A 133 -7.53 -27.24 -10.50
CA VAL A 133 -7.27 -27.10 -11.94
C VAL A 133 -8.47 -27.51 -12.79
N GLU A 134 -9.31 -28.41 -12.27
CA GLU A 134 -10.54 -28.88 -12.92
C GLU A 134 -11.58 -27.77 -13.13
N GLU A 135 -11.45 -26.65 -12.42
CA GLU A 135 -12.34 -25.49 -12.51
C GLU A 135 -11.94 -24.49 -13.60
N LEU A 136 -10.77 -24.66 -14.24
CA LEU A 136 -10.23 -23.69 -15.22
C LEU A 136 -10.98 -23.66 -16.56
N ASP A 137 -11.52 -24.80 -17.00
CA ASP A 137 -12.19 -24.96 -18.31
C ASP A 137 -13.72 -24.92 -18.22
N ALA A 138 -14.26 -24.61 -17.05
CA ALA A 138 -15.67 -24.80 -16.80
C ALA A 138 -16.52 -23.64 -17.38
N PRO A 139 -17.51 -23.92 -18.27
CA PRO A 139 -18.37 -22.90 -18.88
C PRO A 139 -19.17 -22.07 -17.87
N HIS A 140 -19.38 -22.61 -16.66
CA HIS A 140 -20.07 -21.95 -15.57
C HIS A 140 -19.29 -20.78 -14.95
N PHE A 141 -18.00 -20.63 -15.27
CA PHE A 141 -17.22 -19.43 -14.90
C PHE A 141 -17.43 -18.24 -15.85
N ALA A 142 -18.03 -18.45 -17.03
CA ALA A 142 -18.40 -17.35 -17.92
C ALA A 142 -19.72 -16.73 -17.47
N SER A 143 -19.73 -15.43 -17.12
CA SER A 143 -20.95 -14.70 -16.73
C SER A 143 -22.09 -14.82 -17.75
N GLN A 144 -21.76 -15.05 -19.03
CA GLN A 144 -22.72 -15.27 -20.12
C GLN A 144 -23.58 -16.52 -19.93
N TYR A 145 -23.11 -17.53 -19.20
CA TYR A 145 -23.91 -18.72 -18.88
C TYR A 145 -25.03 -18.39 -17.89
N CYS A 146 -24.72 -17.59 -16.85
CA CYS A 146 -25.68 -17.20 -15.83
C CYS A 146 -26.81 -16.33 -16.40
N GLN A 147 -26.52 -15.50 -17.42
CA GLN A 147 -27.50 -14.56 -17.98
C GLN A 147 -28.69 -15.24 -18.67
N GLU A 148 -28.57 -16.52 -19.08
CA GLU A 148 -29.65 -17.24 -19.74
C GLU A 148 -30.89 -17.36 -18.85
N CYS A 149 -30.69 -17.40 -17.52
CA CYS A 149 -31.74 -17.44 -16.51
C CYS A 149 -31.77 -16.19 -15.60
N HIS A 150 -30.63 -15.54 -15.36
CA HIS A 150 -30.49 -14.36 -14.48
C HIS A 150 -30.29 -13.05 -15.26
N ALA A 151 -31.04 -12.86 -16.34
CA ALA A 151 -30.87 -11.74 -17.26
C ALA A 151 -30.96 -10.35 -16.59
N ASP A 152 -31.90 -10.16 -15.65
CA ASP A 152 -32.07 -8.87 -14.97
C ASP A 152 -30.86 -8.51 -14.11
N VAL A 153 -30.40 -9.48 -13.30
CA VAL A 153 -29.22 -9.32 -12.43
C VAL A 153 -27.95 -9.12 -13.26
N HIS A 154 -27.82 -9.87 -14.36
CA HIS A 154 -26.71 -9.67 -15.29
C HIS A 154 -26.76 -8.28 -15.95
N GLY A 155 -27.95 -7.77 -16.25
CA GLY A 155 -28.15 -6.40 -16.75
C GLY A 155 -27.67 -5.34 -15.76
N GLU A 156 -27.98 -5.50 -14.46
CA GLU A 156 -27.45 -4.62 -13.40
C GLU A 156 -25.92 -4.70 -13.33
N TRP A 157 -25.37 -5.92 -13.27
CA TRP A 157 -23.93 -6.16 -13.19
C TRP A 157 -23.16 -5.52 -14.36
N LEU A 158 -23.66 -5.63 -15.59
CA LEU A 158 -23.06 -5.04 -16.79
C LEU A 158 -22.91 -3.51 -16.70
N THR A 159 -23.76 -2.85 -15.93
CA THR A 159 -23.70 -1.39 -15.74
C THR A 159 -22.81 -0.95 -14.58
N SER A 160 -22.25 -1.91 -13.84
CA SER A 160 -21.44 -1.68 -12.66
C SER A 160 -19.95 -1.75 -12.97
N THR A 161 -19.12 -1.16 -12.11
CA THR A 161 -17.65 -1.30 -12.14
C THR A 161 -17.20 -2.77 -12.10
N HIS A 162 -17.91 -3.67 -11.43
CA HIS A 162 -17.58 -5.10 -11.38
C HIS A 162 -17.75 -5.73 -12.76
N GLY A 163 -18.82 -5.34 -13.46
CA GLY A 163 -19.02 -5.67 -14.88
C GLY A 163 -17.92 -5.12 -15.77
N GLU A 164 -17.61 -3.83 -15.62
CA GLU A 164 -16.56 -3.16 -16.39
C GLU A 164 -15.18 -3.83 -16.20
N LYS A 165 -14.84 -4.20 -14.96
CA LYS A 165 -13.57 -4.85 -14.61
C LYS A 165 -13.57 -6.36 -14.83
N GLY A 166 -14.67 -6.93 -15.32
CA GLY A 166 -14.77 -8.35 -15.68
C GLY A 166 -14.81 -9.31 -14.48
N VAL A 167 -15.29 -8.88 -13.31
CA VAL A 167 -15.47 -9.74 -12.14
C VAL A 167 -16.65 -10.68 -12.40
N ALA A 168 -16.38 -11.95 -12.70
CA ALA A 168 -17.42 -12.91 -13.05
C ALA A 168 -18.31 -13.31 -11.85
N CYS A 169 -19.48 -13.88 -12.14
CA CYS A 169 -20.49 -14.20 -11.12
C CYS A 169 -19.93 -15.09 -10.00
N VAL A 170 -19.19 -16.13 -10.39
CA VAL A 170 -18.62 -17.14 -9.48
C VAL A 170 -17.38 -16.65 -8.72
N ASN A 171 -16.86 -15.46 -9.01
CA ASN A 171 -15.88 -14.81 -8.14
C ASN A 171 -16.48 -14.51 -6.76
N CYS A 172 -17.76 -14.17 -6.72
CA CYS A 172 -18.48 -13.86 -5.48
C CYS A 172 -19.39 -15.01 -5.03
N HIS A 173 -19.97 -15.73 -5.99
CA HIS A 173 -20.96 -16.74 -5.73
C HIS A 173 -20.38 -18.16 -5.64
N LYS A 174 -20.73 -18.88 -4.57
CA LYS A 174 -20.43 -20.31 -4.38
C LYS A 174 -21.72 -21.10 -4.15
N LEU A 175 -21.73 -22.39 -4.49
CA LEU A 175 -22.86 -23.27 -4.18
C LEU A 175 -23.06 -23.35 -2.67
N ALA A 176 -24.30 -23.14 -2.20
CA ALA A 176 -24.66 -23.24 -0.80
C ALA A 176 -24.44 -24.67 -0.25
N ASP A 177 -24.72 -25.66 -1.10
CA ASP A 177 -24.43 -27.06 -0.86
C ASP A 177 -23.58 -27.60 -2.03
N PRO A 178 -22.27 -27.84 -1.83
CA PRO A 178 -21.37 -28.36 -2.85
C PRO A 178 -21.69 -29.80 -3.30
N GLU A 179 -22.48 -30.56 -2.52
CA GLU A 179 -22.85 -31.94 -2.90
C GLU A 179 -23.99 -31.97 -3.94
N ASN A 180 -24.60 -30.81 -4.23
CA ASN A 180 -25.75 -30.68 -5.11
C ASN A 180 -25.48 -29.68 -6.25
N GLU A 181 -26.13 -29.89 -7.40
CA GLU A 181 -25.98 -29.03 -8.58
C GLU A 181 -26.99 -27.87 -8.59
N HIS A 182 -26.62 -26.74 -9.22
CA HIS A 182 -27.57 -25.67 -9.53
C HIS A 182 -28.55 -26.12 -10.63
N PRO A 183 -29.88 -25.89 -10.50
CA PRO A 183 -30.54 -24.98 -9.56
C PRO A 183 -31.01 -25.59 -8.23
N THR A 184 -30.77 -26.88 -7.99
CA THR A 184 -31.15 -27.56 -6.74
C THR A 184 -30.41 -26.96 -5.54
N SER A 185 -29.12 -26.70 -5.70
CA SER A 185 -28.30 -25.91 -4.79
C SER A 185 -28.16 -24.49 -5.33
N ALA A 186 -28.54 -23.50 -4.52
CA ALA A 186 -28.46 -22.11 -4.92
C ALA A 186 -27.02 -21.59 -4.80
N TYR A 187 -26.62 -20.73 -5.73
CA TYR A 187 -25.42 -19.93 -5.57
C TYR A 187 -25.66 -18.82 -4.56
N THR A 188 -24.77 -18.68 -3.58
CA THR A 188 -24.84 -17.68 -2.51
C THR A 188 -23.52 -16.93 -2.39
N ILE A 189 -23.55 -15.78 -1.76
CA ILE A 189 -22.33 -15.04 -1.40
C ILE A 189 -22.02 -15.28 0.07
N ASP A 190 -20.74 -15.24 0.40
CA ASP A 190 -20.31 -15.25 1.78
C ASP A 190 -20.80 -14.00 2.52
N LYS A 191 -21.24 -14.19 3.77
CA LYS A 191 -21.74 -13.13 4.66
C LYS A 191 -20.67 -12.63 5.63
N SER A 192 -19.52 -13.30 5.73
CA SER A 192 -18.45 -12.86 6.63
C SER A 192 -17.67 -11.66 6.11
N GLY A 193 -17.90 -11.25 4.85
CA GLY A 193 -17.17 -10.14 4.22
C GLY A 193 -15.86 -10.57 3.56
N GLU A 194 -15.37 -11.78 3.85
CA GLU A 194 -14.11 -12.32 3.32
C GLU A 194 -14.06 -12.30 1.79
N VAL A 195 -15.18 -12.63 1.12
CA VAL A 195 -15.23 -12.62 -0.35
C VAL A 195 -14.97 -11.23 -0.94
N CYS A 196 -15.39 -10.18 -0.23
CA CYS A 196 -15.13 -8.80 -0.62
C CYS A 196 -13.69 -8.43 -0.27
N GLY A 197 -13.22 -8.84 0.91
CA GLY A 197 -11.85 -8.62 1.40
C GLY A 197 -10.77 -9.27 0.55
N ALA A 198 -11.10 -10.27 -0.27
CA ALA A 198 -10.17 -10.82 -1.25
C ALA A 198 -9.68 -9.79 -2.29
N CYS A 199 -10.43 -8.70 -2.50
CA CYS A 199 -10.07 -7.62 -3.43
C CYS A 199 -10.07 -6.22 -2.75
N HIS A 200 -11.07 -5.93 -1.92
CA HIS A 200 -11.24 -4.65 -1.22
C HIS A 200 -10.52 -4.65 0.14
N LEU A 201 -9.20 -4.77 0.08
CA LEU A 201 -8.35 -5.03 1.25
C LEU A 201 -8.45 -3.93 2.31
N ASN A 202 -8.40 -2.66 1.89
CA ASN A 202 -8.39 -1.53 2.82
C ASN A 202 -9.77 -1.34 3.47
N GLU A 203 -10.84 -1.42 2.68
CA GLU A 203 -12.21 -1.29 3.18
C GLU A 203 -12.56 -2.45 4.13
N HIS A 204 -12.10 -3.66 3.82
CA HIS A 204 -12.29 -4.83 4.68
C HIS A 204 -11.52 -4.67 6.00
N ALA A 205 -10.26 -4.24 5.96
CA ALA A 205 -9.47 -4.01 7.17
C ALA A 205 -10.09 -2.94 8.08
N ASP A 206 -10.62 -1.86 7.50
CA ASP A 206 -11.35 -0.83 8.24
C ASP A 206 -12.66 -1.38 8.83
N TRP A 207 -13.43 -2.15 8.05
CA TRP A 207 -14.67 -2.77 8.51
C TRP A 207 -14.45 -3.77 9.64
N GLU A 208 -13.39 -4.58 9.61
CA GLU A 208 -13.04 -5.54 10.67
C GLU A 208 -12.82 -4.85 12.03
N MET A 209 -12.39 -3.59 12.03
CA MET A 209 -12.21 -2.79 13.24
C MET A 209 -13.52 -2.16 13.74
N SER A 210 -14.56 -2.13 12.90
CA SER A 210 -15.83 -1.47 13.22
C SER A 210 -16.70 -2.29 14.18
N GLY A 211 -17.63 -1.61 14.84
CA GLY A 211 -18.69 -2.28 15.61
C GLY A 211 -19.60 -3.20 14.77
N HIS A 212 -19.64 -3.01 13.45
CA HIS A 212 -20.44 -3.85 12.55
C HIS A 212 -19.82 -5.23 12.30
N ALA A 213 -18.50 -5.35 12.38
CA ALA A 213 -17.82 -6.66 12.32
C ALA A 213 -17.85 -7.39 13.68
N ALA A 214 -17.93 -6.65 14.79
CA ALA A 214 -17.87 -7.20 16.14
C ALA A 214 -19.20 -7.78 16.68
N ALA A 215 -20.32 -7.65 15.94
CA ALA A 215 -21.61 -8.16 16.37
C ALA A 215 -21.68 -9.70 16.30
N ASP A 216 -22.48 -10.32 17.18
CA ASP A 216 -22.70 -11.78 17.21
C ASP A 216 -23.20 -12.33 15.85
N ASP A 217 -23.92 -11.49 15.10
CA ASP A 217 -24.21 -11.66 13.68
C ASP A 217 -23.58 -10.46 12.92
N ALA A 218 -22.31 -10.60 12.54
CA ALA A 218 -21.58 -9.55 11.83
C ALA A 218 -22.37 -9.05 10.61
N ILE A 219 -22.43 -7.72 10.44
CA ILE A 219 -23.10 -7.09 9.30
C ILE A 219 -22.15 -7.14 8.10
N ALA A 220 -22.54 -7.90 7.09
CA ALA A 220 -21.76 -8.09 5.87
C ALA A 220 -21.75 -6.83 5.01
N CYS A 221 -20.74 -6.69 4.14
CA CYS A 221 -20.69 -5.62 3.14
C CYS A 221 -21.98 -5.59 2.28
N ALA A 222 -22.50 -6.77 1.94
CA ALA A 222 -23.70 -6.93 1.13
C ALA A 222 -25.02 -6.62 1.87
N ASP A 223 -24.99 -6.36 3.18
CA ASP A 223 -26.18 -5.90 3.90
C ASP A 223 -26.43 -4.41 3.63
N CYS A 224 -25.36 -3.64 3.40
CA CYS A 224 -25.45 -2.23 3.00
C CYS A 224 -25.38 -2.04 1.48
N HIS A 225 -24.52 -2.80 0.79
CA HIS A 225 -24.26 -2.66 -0.64
C HIS A 225 -24.98 -3.71 -1.48
N ASN A 226 -25.42 -3.32 -2.67
CA ASN A 226 -25.78 -4.28 -3.71
C ASN A 226 -24.55 -4.52 -4.61
N PRO A 227 -23.94 -5.71 -4.63
CA PRO A 227 -22.74 -5.98 -5.42
C PRO A 227 -22.97 -5.96 -6.94
N HIS A 228 -24.23 -6.09 -7.41
CA HIS A 228 -24.57 -6.03 -8.83
C HIS A 228 -24.72 -4.59 -9.31
N THR A 229 -25.45 -3.75 -8.58
CA THR A 229 -25.64 -2.34 -8.98
C THR A 229 -24.54 -1.41 -8.43
N GLN A 230 -23.78 -1.87 -7.44
CA GLN A 230 -22.86 -1.08 -6.59
C GLN A 230 -23.51 0.11 -5.87
N GLN A 231 -24.84 0.13 -5.79
CA GLN A 231 -25.57 1.12 -5.04
C GLN A 231 -25.84 0.63 -3.62
N LEU A 232 -26.12 1.60 -2.73
CA LEU A 232 -26.57 1.30 -1.37
C LEU A 232 -28.02 0.79 -1.39
N LYS A 233 -28.31 -0.17 -0.52
CA LYS A 233 -29.64 -0.78 -0.35
C LYS A 233 -30.53 0.10 0.54
N ILE A 234 -30.93 1.27 0.05
CA ILE A 234 -31.76 2.20 0.84
C ILE A 234 -33.22 1.74 0.80
N ALA A 235 -33.84 1.54 1.98
CA ALA A 235 -35.24 1.17 2.07
C ALA A 235 -36.17 2.36 1.74
N ASN A 236 -37.39 2.06 1.29
CA ASN A 236 -38.36 3.09 0.92
C ASN A 236 -38.68 4.01 2.11
N GLY A 237 -38.54 5.33 1.89
CA GLY A 237 -38.79 6.34 2.91
C GLY A 237 -37.56 6.71 3.75
N HIS A 238 -36.42 6.05 3.53
CA HIS A 238 -35.14 6.41 4.14
C HIS A 238 -34.30 7.27 3.21
N THR A 239 -33.45 8.12 3.80
CA THR A 239 -32.49 8.97 3.07
C THR A 239 -31.13 8.29 2.93
N THR A 240 -30.73 7.52 3.93
CA THR A 240 -29.45 6.81 3.99
C THR A 240 -29.66 5.32 4.30
N VAL A 241 -28.67 4.49 3.97
CA VAL A 241 -28.70 3.04 4.29
C VAL A 241 -28.68 2.78 5.80
N CYS A 242 -28.10 3.70 6.57
CA CYS A 242 -27.97 3.61 8.02
C CYS A 242 -29.35 3.53 8.70
N GLU A 243 -30.32 4.27 8.17
CA GLU A 243 -31.70 4.34 8.68
C GLU A 243 -32.43 3.00 8.60
N ASN A 244 -31.94 2.04 7.79
CA ASN A 244 -32.51 0.69 7.74
C ASN A 244 -32.45 0.00 9.12
N CYS A 245 -31.42 0.27 9.91
CA CYS A 245 -31.19 -0.34 11.22
C CYS A 245 -31.15 0.70 12.37
N HIS A 246 -30.47 1.84 12.17
CA HIS A 246 -30.30 2.91 13.16
C HIS A 246 -31.48 3.88 13.16
N GLN A 247 -32.68 3.35 13.42
CA GLN A 247 -33.91 4.14 13.34
C GLN A 247 -34.01 5.18 14.45
N ASP A 248 -33.54 4.88 15.66
CA ASP A 248 -33.64 5.82 16.79
C ASP A 248 -32.75 7.04 16.59
N GLU A 249 -31.53 6.82 16.07
CA GLU A 249 -30.62 7.89 15.69
C GLU A 249 -31.19 8.70 14.52
N ALA A 250 -31.77 8.03 13.52
CA ALA A 250 -32.42 8.68 12.38
C ALA A 250 -33.57 9.61 12.78
N HIS A 251 -34.30 9.30 13.86
CA HIS A 251 -35.35 10.16 14.39
C HIS A 251 -34.80 11.37 15.16
N GLN A 252 -33.61 11.25 15.77
CA GLN A 252 -33.02 12.30 16.61
C GLN A 252 -32.12 13.25 15.82
N MET A 253 -31.39 12.74 14.83
CA MET A 253 -30.41 13.51 14.05
C MET A 253 -31.02 14.75 13.37
N PRO A 254 -32.25 14.71 12.80
CA PRO A 254 -32.90 15.87 12.20
C PRO A 254 -33.05 17.09 13.13
N ASP A 255 -33.06 16.89 14.45
CA ASP A 255 -33.16 17.97 15.43
C ASP A 255 -31.79 18.62 15.76
N SER A 256 -30.69 18.11 15.17
CA SER A 256 -29.35 18.64 15.39
C SER A 256 -29.06 19.88 14.53
N THR A 257 -28.12 20.72 14.99
CA THR A 257 -27.63 21.86 14.19
C THR A 257 -26.92 21.42 12.92
N HIS A 258 -26.29 20.24 12.92
CA HIS A 258 -25.64 19.68 11.73
C HIS A 258 -26.66 19.22 10.68
N ALA A 259 -27.77 18.60 11.09
CA ALA A 259 -28.87 18.29 10.17
C ALA A 259 -29.51 19.54 9.58
N ALA A 260 -29.70 20.58 10.39
CA ALA A 260 -30.22 21.87 9.92
C ALA A 260 -29.27 22.53 8.89
N ALA A 261 -27.97 22.24 8.97
CA ALA A 261 -26.97 22.64 7.98
C ALA A 261 -26.91 21.72 6.74
N GLY A 262 -27.77 20.70 6.66
CA GLY A 262 -27.85 19.76 5.55
C GLY A 262 -26.84 18.62 5.61
N MET A 263 -26.22 18.36 6.76
CA MET A 263 -25.28 17.25 6.93
C MET A 263 -26.03 15.92 7.12
N SER A 264 -25.40 14.85 6.68
CA SER A 264 -25.83 13.46 6.75
C SER A 264 -24.93 12.65 7.70
N CYS A 265 -25.32 11.41 7.99
CA CYS A 265 -24.54 10.50 8.82
C CYS A 265 -23.10 10.32 8.31
N LEU A 266 -22.92 10.27 6.98
CA LEU A 266 -21.64 9.99 6.34
C LEU A 266 -20.65 11.16 6.47
N ASP A 267 -21.14 12.38 6.63
CA ASP A 267 -20.30 13.58 6.75
C ASP A 267 -19.49 13.62 8.06
N CYS A 268 -19.86 12.77 9.02
CA CYS A 268 -19.10 12.53 10.23
C CYS A 268 -18.56 11.09 10.30
N HIS A 269 -19.42 10.08 10.09
CA HIS A 269 -19.03 8.69 10.35
C HIS A 269 -18.12 8.09 9.28
N LYS A 270 -18.09 8.64 8.06
CA LYS A 270 -17.21 8.12 6.99
C LYS A 270 -16.14 9.14 6.56
N ASN A 271 -16.35 10.41 6.87
CA ASN A 271 -15.54 11.51 6.35
C ASN A 271 -14.24 11.67 7.17
N THR A 272 -13.20 10.97 6.75
CA THR A 272 -11.86 11.02 7.35
C THR A 272 -10.79 10.91 6.25
N GLU A 273 -9.60 11.46 6.52
CA GLU A 273 -8.41 11.29 5.66
C GLU A 273 -7.46 10.20 6.18
N LEU A 274 -7.77 9.58 7.32
CA LEU A 274 -6.90 8.60 7.96
C LEU A 274 -7.02 7.19 7.36
N ASN A 275 -8.19 6.86 6.79
CA ASN A 275 -8.49 5.57 6.20
C ASN A 275 -9.64 5.65 5.17
N THR A 276 -10.28 4.53 4.81
CA THR A 276 -11.38 4.50 3.82
C THR A 276 -12.73 4.99 4.37
N GLY A 277 -12.81 5.19 5.70
CA GLY A 277 -14.01 5.56 6.44
C GLY A 277 -14.93 4.39 6.79
N HIS A 278 -14.57 3.14 6.47
CA HIS A 278 -15.41 1.96 6.74
C HIS A 278 -15.29 1.39 8.17
N ALA A 279 -14.48 2.03 9.03
CA ALA A 279 -14.49 1.79 10.47
C ALA A 279 -15.71 2.44 11.15
N PHE A 280 -16.31 3.45 10.50
CA PHE A 280 -17.43 4.26 10.99
C PHE A 280 -17.20 5.04 12.29
N ASP A 281 -15.94 5.15 12.70
CA ASP A 281 -15.51 5.91 13.86
C ASP A 281 -15.40 7.39 13.55
N VAL A 282 -15.80 8.22 14.51
CA VAL A 282 -15.67 9.68 14.44
C VAL A 282 -14.51 10.12 15.31
N ALA A 283 -13.41 10.52 14.68
CA ALA A 283 -12.25 11.07 15.35
C ALA A 283 -12.16 12.59 15.14
N SER A 284 -11.24 13.25 15.86
CA SER A 284 -11.13 14.71 15.83
C SER A 284 -10.77 15.29 14.46
N ASP A 285 -10.11 14.50 13.60
CA ASP A 285 -9.76 14.87 12.23
C ASP A 285 -11.01 15.15 11.37
N THR A 286 -12.05 14.33 11.48
CA THR A 286 -13.34 14.54 10.81
C THR A 286 -13.89 15.94 11.08
N CYS A 287 -13.87 16.37 12.35
CA CYS A 287 -14.37 17.68 12.73
C CYS A 287 -13.51 18.81 12.14
N ILE A 288 -12.20 18.60 12.09
CA ILE A 288 -11.22 19.60 11.60
C ILE A 288 -11.41 19.85 10.10
N LEU A 289 -11.92 18.90 9.31
CA LEU A 289 -12.19 19.10 7.87
C LEU A 289 -13.12 20.31 7.61
N CYS A 290 -14.04 20.61 8.52
CA CYS A 290 -14.95 21.76 8.44
C CYS A 290 -14.65 22.85 9.49
N HIS A 291 -14.18 22.46 10.67
CA HIS A 291 -13.95 23.35 11.81
C HIS A 291 -12.48 23.66 12.08
N ALA A 292 -11.55 23.43 11.12
CA ALA A 292 -10.12 23.69 11.31
C ALA A 292 -9.82 25.09 11.87
N GLN A 293 -10.61 26.08 11.48
CA GLN A 293 -10.44 27.46 11.90
C GLN A 293 -11.03 27.76 13.28
N ASP A 294 -11.94 26.92 13.79
CA ASP A 294 -12.65 27.13 15.05
C ASP A 294 -12.12 26.21 16.17
N ALA A 295 -11.74 24.96 15.85
CA ALA A 295 -11.38 23.93 16.82
C ALA A 295 -10.09 24.25 17.60
N HIS A 296 -9.20 25.08 17.03
CA HIS A 296 -7.97 25.56 17.69
C HIS A 296 -8.03 27.03 18.11
N THR A 297 -9.23 27.63 18.21
CA THR A 297 -9.40 29.01 18.67
C THR A 297 -9.27 29.20 20.19
N ALA A 298 -8.29 28.55 20.81
CA ALA A 298 -7.82 28.97 22.14
C ALA A 298 -7.40 30.46 22.15
N ASN A 299 -7.07 31.03 20.98
CA ASN A 299 -6.80 32.47 20.83
C ASN A 299 -8.05 33.38 20.79
N SER A 300 -9.26 32.87 20.55
CA SER A 300 -10.47 33.70 20.52
C SER A 300 -10.98 34.08 21.91
N LEU A 301 -10.59 33.31 22.94
CA LEU A 301 -10.84 33.69 24.35
C LEU A 301 -10.05 34.93 24.76
N LEU A 302 -8.88 35.16 24.17
CA LEU A 302 -8.07 36.36 24.39
C LEU A 302 -8.64 37.59 23.67
N GLU A 303 -9.24 37.43 22.49
CA GLU A 303 -9.88 38.54 21.76
C GLU A 303 -11.21 39.00 22.39
N LEU A 304 -11.92 38.12 23.10
CA LEU A 304 -13.17 38.43 23.81
C LEU A 304 -12.97 38.95 25.25
N GLY A 305 -11.71 39.19 25.66
CA GLY A 305 -11.40 39.78 26.96
C GLY A 305 -11.66 38.88 28.16
N ALA A 306 -11.73 37.55 27.96
CA ALA A 306 -11.78 36.62 29.06
C ALA A 306 -10.39 36.54 29.73
N GLU A 307 -10.30 36.84 31.02
CA GLU A 307 -9.08 36.67 31.79
C GLU A 307 -8.80 35.17 31.97
N VAL A 308 -7.88 34.64 31.17
CA VAL A 308 -7.34 33.30 31.36
C VAL A 308 -6.21 33.40 32.39
N SER A 309 -6.52 33.12 33.65
CA SER A 309 -5.50 33.01 34.68
C SER A 309 -4.70 31.73 34.45
N PRO A 310 -3.37 31.75 34.31
CA PRO A 310 -2.59 30.54 34.13
C PRO A 310 -2.56 29.78 35.45
N THR A 311 -3.48 28.85 35.63
CA THR A 311 -3.33 27.81 36.64
C THR A 311 -2.28 26.83 36.15
N THR A 312 -1.29 26.60 36.99
CA THR A 312 -0.25 25.60 36.75
C THR A 312 -0.89 24.21 36.70
N LEU A 313 -0.25 23.27 36.00
CA LEU A 313 -0.69 21.87 35.97
C LEU A 313 -0.87 21.33 37.40
N GLN A 314 -0.01 21.75 38.34
CA GLN A 314 -0.10 21.39 39.75
C GLN A 314 -1.40 21.88 40.41
N GLU A 315 -1.83 23.12 40.19
CA GLU A 315 -3.08 23.65 40.76
C GLU A 315 -4.33 22.94 40.21
N ARG A 316 -4.28 22.44 38.97
CA ARG A 316 -5.35 21.62 38.38
C ARG A 316 -5.39 20.21 38.96
N LEU A 317 -4.23 19.62 39.24
CA LEU A 317 -4.11 18.30 39.86
C LEU A 317 -4.55 18.35 41.33
N ASP A 318 -4.13 19.37 42.08
CA ASP A 318 -4.52 19.56 43.48
C ASP A 318 -6.05 19.80 43.62
N GLY A 319 -6.67 20.46 42.62
CA GLY A 319 -8.13 20.65 42.55
C GLY A 319 -8.90 19.38 42.18
N ALA A 320 -8.32 18.49 41.37
CA ALA A 320 -8.90 17.19 41.03
C ALA A 320 -8.83 16.21 42.22
N GLU A 321 -7.75 16.25 43.02
CA GLU A 321 -7.62 15.48 44.26
C GLU A 321 -8.67 15.89 45.30
N ALA A 322 -9.01 17.19 45.38
CA ALA A 322 -10.07 17.68 46.26
C ALA A 322 -11.49 17.27 45.82
N ALA A 323 -11.67 16.91 44.54
CA ALA A 323 -12.96 16.52 43.96
C ALA A 323 -13.29 15.03 44.09
N GLY A 324 -12.39 14.21 44.65
CA GLY A 324 -12.70 12.85 45.09
C GLY A 324 -13.13 11.89 43.97
N VAL A 325 -12.57 12.02 42.77
CA VAL A 325 -12.78 11.01 41.71
C VAL A 325 -11.80 9.88 41.93
N GLN A 326 -12.32 8.74 42.39
CA GLN A 326 -11.52 7.56 42.71
C GLN A 326 -11.36 6.71 41.45
N GLU A 327 -10.18 6.77 40.84
CA GLU A 327 -9.80 5.93 39.70
C GLU A 327 -8.94 4.77 40.21
N THR A 328 -9.44 3.54 40.08
CA THR A 328 -8.70 2.32 40.41
C THR A 328 -7.75 1.98 39.27
N ALA A 329 -6.45 2.20 39.47
CA ALA A 329 -5.41 1.79 38.53
C ALA A 329 -4.83 0.42 38.91
N VAL A 330 -4.84 -0.50 37.95
CA VAL A 330 -4.07 -1.75 37.95
C VAL A 330 -2.65 -1.43 37.50
N ALA A 331 -1.65 -1.91 38.25
CA ALA A 331 -0.24 -1.63 37.99
C ALA A 331 0.30 -2.41 36.77
N ALA A 332 1.07 -1.70 35.93
CA ALA A 332 2.01 -2.30 34.97
C ALA A 332 3.46 -2.08 35.49
N PRO A 333 4.39 -3.02 35.24
CA PRO A 333 5.73 -3.00 35.85
C PRO A 333 6.73 -2.06 35.16
N ASP A 334 7.73 -1.69 35.96
CA ASP A 334 8.78 -0.69 35.72
C ASP A 334 9.71 -0.98 34.52
N VAL A 335 9.94 0.03 33.68
CA VAL A 335 11.14 0.12 32.83
C VAL A 335 11.85 1.43 33.12
N GLU A 336 13.03 1.30 33.72
CA GLU A 336 13.92 2.39 34.10
C GLU A 336 14.61 2.96 32.85
N SER A 337 14.28 4.19 32.45
CA SER A 337 15.01 4.91 31.40
C SER A 337 16.08 5.81 32.01
N GLN A 338 17.35 5.42 31.81
CA GLN A 338 18.50 6.29 32.05
C GLN A 338 19.14 6.67 30.71
N GLY A 339 19.39 7.97 30.51
CA GLY A 339 20.54 8.43 29.73
C GLY A 339 20.29 9.01 28.34
N ILE A 340 19.99 10.31 28.31
CA ILE A 340 20.46 11.35 27.36
C ILE A 340 21.25 10.85 26.13
N VAL A 341 20.66 10.99 24.94
CA VAL A 341 21.39 10.89 23.65
C VAL A 341 22.06 12.23 23.35
N GLY A 342 23.39 12.28 23.43
CA GLY A 342 24.19 13.43 23.00
C GLY A 342 24.31 13.48 21.48
N LEU A 343 23.84 14.56 20.84
CA LEU A 343 24.04 14.80 19.41
C LEU A 343 25.51 15.16 19.12
N PRO A 344 26.13 14.59 18.06
CA PRO A 344 27.51 14.87 17.71
C PRO A 344 27.71 16.28 17.11
N GLN A 345 28.86 16.91 17.41
CA GLN A 345 29.15 18.33 17.15
C GLN A 345 29.18 18.79 15.67
N TRP A 346 28.93 17.90 14.68
CA TRP A 346 28.95 18.25 13.26
C TRP A 346 27.60 18.77 12.72
N THR A 347 26.52 18.68 13.50
CA THR A 347 25.18 19.18 13.14
C THR A 347 25.13 20.72 12.99
N ALA A 348 26.14 21.45 13.48
CA ALA A 348 26.23 22.90 13.35
C ALA A 348 26.91 23.38 12.03
N VAL A 349 27.48 22.49 11.21
CA VAL A 349 28.31 22.90 10.05
C VAL A 349 27.50 23.02 8.74
N PHE A 350 26.42 22.25 8.60
CA PHE A 350 25.61 22.24 7.37
C PHE A 350 24.74 23.49 7.10
N PRO A 351 24.14 24.20 8.09
CA PRO A 351 23.34 25.38 7.77
C PRO A 351 24.17 26.57 7.28
N ILE A 352 25.47 26.64 7.64
CA ILE A 352 26.34 27.75 7.25
C ILE A 352 26.83 27.60 5.80
N LEU A 353 27.12 26.38 5.34
CA LEU A 353 27.56 26.15 3.95
C LEU A 353 26.40 26.29 2.95
N GLY A 354 25.19 25.87 3.34
CA GLY A 354 23.97 26.02 2.52
C GLY A 354 23.58 27.48 2.28
N LEU A 355 23.77 28.36 3.27
CA LEU A 355 23.51 29.80 3.14
C LEU A 355 24.51 30.51 2.22
N VAL A 356 25.77 30.08 2.20
CA VAL A 356 26.81 30.68 1.34
C VAL A 356 26.65 30.25 -0.13
N ILE A 357 26.33 28.97 -0.36
CA ILE A 357 26.14 28.44 -1.73
C ILE A 357 24.80 28.90 -2.31
N GLY A 358 23.72 28.90 -1.52
CA GLY A 358 22.41 29.39 -1.95
C GLY A 358 22.38 30.91 -2.19
N GLY A 359 23.07 31.70 -1.35
CA GLY A 359 23.18 33.15 -1.51
C GLY A 359 23.93 33.57 -2.78
N ALA A 360 24.97 32.82 -3.17
CA ALA A 360 25.69 33.07 -4.41
C ALA A 360 24.84 32.78 -5.66
N TRP A 361 23.92 31.82 -5.59
CA TRP A 361 23.07 31.41 -6.70
C TRP A 361 21.96 32.44 -7.01
N VAL A 362 21.37 33.05 -5.97
CA VAL A 362 20.35 34.11 -6.10
C VAL A 362 20.94 35.42 -6.66
N VAL A 363 22.18 35.76 -6.32
CA VAL A 363 22.85 36.97 -6.81
C VAL A 363 23.29 36.85 -8.27
N MET A 364 23.48 35.63 -8.79
CA MET A 364 23.92 35.37 -10.17
C MET A 364 22.79 35.22 -11.20
N GLY A 365 21.52 35.40 -10.81
CA GLY A 365 20.40 35.62 -11.75
C GLY A 365 20.16 34.49 -12.77
N LYS A 366 20.41 33.23 -12.41
CA LYS A 366 20.06 32.07 -13.23
C LYS A 366 18.77 31.43 -12.72
N ASP A 367 17.77 31.38 -13.58
CA ASP A 367 16.46 30.77 -13.30
C ASP A 367 16.60 29.22 -13.19
N PRO A 368 16.16 28.57 -12.11
CA PRO A 368 16.16 27.13 -11.99
C PRO A 368 14.86 26.56 -12.57
N GLY A 369 14.81 26.42 -13.90
CA GLY A 369 13.68 25.75 -14.53
C GLY A 369 13.50 26.11 -15.98
N HIS A 370 14.18 25.39 -16.87
CA HIS A 370 13.68 25.22 -18.22
C HIS A 370 13.14 23.80 -18.34
N ARG A 371 11.82 23.73 -18.55
CA ARG A 371 11.12 22.52 -18.96
C ARG A 371 11.82 21.99 -20.21
N HIS A 372 12.29 20.75 -20.15
CA HIS A 372 12.66 20.02 -21.35
C HIS A 372 11.37 19.75 -22.15
N GLU A 373 11.25 20.38 -23.31
CA GLU A 373 10.23 20.03 -24.30
C GLU A 373 10.53 18.62 -24.85
N ASP A 374 9.51 17.78 -24.85
CA ASP A 374 9.49 16.47 -25.50
C ASP A 374 9.93 16.58 -26.95
N LYS A 375 10.95 15.81 -27.32
CA LYS A 375 11.20 15.46 -28.71
C LYS A 375 10.78 14.02 -28.92
N GLN A 376 9.60 13.88 -29.50
CA GLN A 376 9.21 12.70 -30.27
C GLN A 376 10.31 12.39 -31.30
N GLN A 377 10.79 11.15 -31.28
CA GLN A 377 11.25 10.40 -32.44
C GLN A 377 11.12 8.91 -32.18
#